data_AF-A0A2N4WQ96-F1
#
_entry.id   AF-A0A2N4WQ96-F1
#
_cell.length_a   1.000
_cell.length_b   1.000
_cell.length_c   1.000
_cell.angle_alpha   90.00
_cell.angle_beta   90.00
_cell.angle_gamma   90.00
#
_symmetry.space_group_name_H-M   'P 1'
#
loop_
_entity.id
_entity.type
_entity.pdbx_description
1 polymer ?
#
loop_
_entity_poly.entity_id
_entity_poly.type
_entity_poly.pdbx_seq_one_letter_code
_entity_poly.pdbx_strand_id
1 'polypeptide(L)'
;MSKPEHDYRREPTLPWGYWLQHEPDYSTVRDEGGRKWPSLHHYFYVHRMRMHVVSPYKLEQTMRRLLAVLCAIERRCAGIEELAIDVFAGDRDATRHFLLQCETERLTDRGMLTVEGRAVLHMLELTQSPRAPVIPVGVADIPRAHPDDPATDAEERERVFAAQEAFAREHLRFRFIREEIVKSPGIKLVGLALGGPMPFTRVIWSMQFANEAARDRMFAWLTLRLHRWDHWAELVLRGGAMQLTELLLQLTIADPRDS
;
A
#
# COMPACT_ATOMS: atom_id res chain seq x y z
N MET A 1 4.09 -10.72 -31.57
CA MET A 1 2.73 -10.98 -31.07
C MET A 1 2.22 -9.70 -30.44
N SER A 2 1.16 -9.11 -30.98
CA SER A 2 0.57 -7.87 -30.42
C SER A 2 -0.07 -8.19 -29.06
N LYS A 3 0.13 -7.34 -28.06
CA LYS A 3 -0.61 -7.44 -26.79
C LYS A 3 -2.10 -7.27 -27.10
N PRO A 4 -3.01 -8.02 -26.47
CA PRO A 4 -4.43 -7.80 -26.67
C PRO A 4 -4.75 -6.34 -26.34
N GLU A 5 -5.41 -5.66 -27.28
CA GLU A 5 -6.00 -4.35 -27.08
C GLU A 5 -6.96 -4.43 -25.90
N HIS A 6 -7.06 -3.36 -25.11
CA HIS A 6 -7.92 -3.32 -23.92
C HIS A 6 -9.33 -3.75 -24.34
N ASP A 7 -9.85 -4.83 -23.76
CA ASP A 7 -11.16 -5.35 -24.12
C ASP A 7 -12.23 -4.43 -23.52
N TYR A 8 -12.65 -3.43 -24.31
CA TYR A 8 -13.71 -2.48 -23.97
C TYR A 8 -15.07 -3.14 -23.66
N ARG A 9 -15.19 -4.47 -23.73
CA ARG A 9 -16.38 -5.24 -23.32
C ARG A 9 -16.47 -5.48 -21.82
N ARG A 10 -15.42 -5.20 -21.04
CA ARG A 10 -15.40 -5.40 -19.59
C ARG A 10 -15.80 -4.14 -18.85
N GLU A 11 -16.55 -4.32 -17.77
CA GLU A 11 -16.94 -3.22 -16.88
C GLU A 11 -15.69 -2.70 -16.15
N PRO A 12 -15.27 -1.45 -16.41
CA PRO A 12 -14.02 -0.91 -15.89
C PRO A 12 -14.02 -0.65 -14.38
N THR A 13 -15.21 -0.57 -13.76
CA THR A 13 -15.37 -0.35 -12.33
C THR A 13 -15.20 -1.61 -11.49
N LEU A 14 -15.20 -2.79 -12.12
CA LEU A 14 -15.03 -4.06 -11.41
C LEU A 14 -13.55 -4.45 -11.30
N PRO A 15 -13.17 -5.18 -10.23
CA PRO A 15 -11.83 -5.74 -10.09
C PRO A 15 -11.42 -6.58 -11.31
N TRP A 16 -10.17 -6.45 -11.71
CA TRP A 16 -9.63 -7.21 -12.84
C TRP A 16 -9.81 -8.73 -12.60
N GLY A 17 -10.27 -9.46 -13.61
CA GLY A 17 -10.51 -10.90 -13.51
C GLY A 17 -11.87 -11.29 -12.91
N TYR A 18 -12.80 -10.34 -12.69
CA TYR A 18 -14.16 -10.65 -12.22
C TYR A 18 -14.93 -11.64 -13.12
N TRP A 19 -14.51 -11.79 -14.37
CA TRP A 19 -15.10 -12.72 -15.34
C TRP A 19 -14.57 -14.16 -15.23
N LEU A 20 -13.53 -14.38 -14.42
CA LEU A 20 -13.04 -15.73 -14.16
C LEU A 20 -13.98 -16.48 -13.22
N GLN A 21 -14.05 -17.79 -13.41
CA GLN A 21 -14.88 -18.64 -12.58
C GLN A 21 -13.99 -19.39 -11.58
N HIS A 22 -14.38 -19.40 -10.32
CA HIS A 22 -13.77 -20.30 -9.34
C HIS A 22 -14.30 -21.72 -9.55
N GLU A 23 -13.41 -22.70 -9.40
CA GLU A 23 -13.85 -24.09 -9.23
C GLU A 23 -14.52 -24.23 -7.84
N PRO A 24 -15.43 -25.21 -7.65
CA PRO A 24 -16.21 -25.35 -6.42
C PRO A 24 -15.38 -25.53 -5.14
N ASP A 25 -14.14 -26.00 -5.29
CA ASP A 25 -13.18 -26.22 -4.22
C ASP A 25 -12.30 -24.98 -3.93
N TYR A 26 -12.50 -23.89 -4.68
CA TYR A 26 -11.73 -22.64 -4.62
C TYR A 26 -10.20 -22.84 -4.80
N SER A 27 -9.77 -23.97 -5.34
CA SER A 27 -8.35 -24.30 -5.48
C SER A 27 -7.71 -23.66 -6.72
N THR A 28 -8.52 -23.35 -7.73
CA THR A 28 -8.09 -22.84 -9.03
C THR A 28 -9.13 -21.87 -9.60
N VAL A 29 -8.69 -21.07 -10.57
CA VAL A 29 -9.55 -20.20 -11.37
C VAL A 29 -9.57 -20.68 -12.82
N ARG A 30 -10.73 -20.62 -13.45
CA ARG A 30 -10.95 -21.02 -14.83
C ARG A 30 -11.21 -19.80 -15.70
N ASP A 31 -10.49 -19.71 -16.82
CA ASP A 31 -10.70 -18.68 -17.83
C ASP A 31 -11.84 -19.03 -18.79
N GLU A 32 -12.22 -18.07 -19.64
CA GLU A 32 -13.30 -18.23 -20.62
C GLU A 32 -13.01 -19.27 -21.69
N GLY A 33 -11.72 -19.57 -21.92
CA GLY A 33 -11.29 -20.67 -22.80
C GLY A 33 -11.33 -22.04 -22.12
N GLY A 34 -11.80 -22.12 -20.87
CA GLY A 34 -11.86 -23.33 -20.07
C GLY A 34 -10.52 -23.77 -19.49
N ARG A 35 -9.44 -22.99 -19.63
CA ARG A 35 -8.15 -23.34 -19.04
C ARG A 35 -8.16 -23.03 -17.55
N LYS A 36 -7.55 -23.93 -16.78
CA LYS A 36 -7.41 -23.81 -15.33
C LYS A 36 -6.08 -23.18 -14.96
N TRP A 37 -6.12 -22.30 -13.97
CA TRP A 37 -4.97 -21.56 -13.46
C TRP A 37 -4.89 -21.71 -11.93
N PRO A 38 -3.68 -21.79 -11.36
CA PRO A 38 -3.51 -21.96 -9.91
C PRO A 38 -4.14 -20.84 -9.06
N SER A 39 -4.17 -19.62 -9.58
CA SER A 39 -4.76 -18.46 -8.89
C SER A 39 -5.03 -17.31 -9.86
N LEU A 40 -5.81 -16.32 -9.42
CA LEU A 40 -6.03 -15.08 -10.16
C LEU A 40 -4.70 -14.33 -10.40
N HIS A 41 -3.83 -14.25 -9.38
CA HIS A 41 -2.48 -13.70 -9.50
C HIS A 41 -1.66 -14.42 -10.57
N HIS A 42 -1.72 -15.75 -10.61
CA HIS A 42 -0.99 -16.54 -11.61
C HIS A 42 -1.53 -16.28 -13.03
N TYR A 43 -2.86 -16.23 -13.19
CA TYR A 43 -3.47 -15.87 -14.46
C TYR A 43 -3.04 -14.47 -14.91
N PHE A 44 -3.15 -13.47 -14.04
CA PHE A 44 -2.73 -12.11 -14.33
C PHE A 44 -1.24 -12.05 -14.75
N TYR A 45 -0.36 -12.66 -13.97
CA TYR A 45 1.08 -12.60 -14.19
C TYR A 45 1.51 -13.28 -15.50
N VAL A 46 1.01 -14.49 -15.76
CA VAL A 46 1.41 -15.27 -16.95
C VAL A 46 0.65 -14.86 -18.19
N HIS A 47 -0.68 -14.75 -18.09
CA HIS A 47 -1.51 -14.51 -19.25
C HIS A 47 -1.53 -13.04 -19.65
N ARG A 48 -1.76 -12.12 -18.69
CA ARG A 48 -1.90 -10.69 -18.98
C ARG A 48 -0.58 -9.95 -19.05
N MET A 49 0.35 -10.19 -18.13
CA MET A 49 1.67 -9.56 -18.14
C MET A 49 2.72 -10.32 -18.96
N ARG A 50 2.39 -11.52 -19.47
CA ARG A 50 3.30 -12.37 -20.27
C ARG A 50 4.61 -12.71 -19.56
N MET A 51 4.55 -12.84 -18.24
CA MET A 51 5.72 -13.13 -17.40
C MET A 51 5.87 -14.62 -17.14
N HIS A 52 7.09 -15.04 -16.84
CA HIS A 52 7.39 -16.41 -16.41
C HIS A 52 7.38 -16.52 -14.88
N VAL A 53 6.63 -17.47 -14.33
CA VAL A 53 6.62 -17.75 -12.90
C VAL A 53 7.87 -18.53 -12.53
N VAL A 54 8.80 -17.90 -11.82
CA VAL A 54 9.99 -18.56 -11.28
C VAL A 54 9.63 -19.43 -10.06
N SER A 55 8.79 -18.91 -9.17
CA SER A 55 8.22 -19.66 -8.05
C SER A 55 6.94 -18.99 -7.54
N PRO A 56 6.05 -19.73 -6.85
CA PRO A 56 4.85 -19.15 -6.23
C PRO A 56 5.19 -18.04 -5.22
N TYR A 57 6.28 -18.20 -4.46
CA TYR A 57 6.73 -17.18 -3.52
C TYR A 57 7.12 -15.86 -4.22
N LYS A 58 7.85 -15.95 -5.34
CA LYS A 58 8.26 -14.77 -6.11
C LYS A 58 7.08 -14.10 -6.82
N LEU A 59 6.10 -14.89 -7.25
CA LEU A 59 4.84 -14.36 -7.78
C LEU A 59 4.14 -13.50 -6.71
N GLU A 60 3.88 -14.04 -5.53
CA GLU A 60 3.19 -13.31 -4.45
C GLU A 60 4.00 -12.09 -3.97
N GLN A 61 5.33 -12.20 -3.89
CA GLN A 61 6.19 -11.06 -3.60
C GLN A 61 6.03 -9.95 -4.65
N THR A 62 5.93 -10.32 -5.93
CA THR A 62 5.76 -9.37 -7.04
C THR A 62 4.37 -8.75 -7.04
N MET A 63 3.31 -9.53 -6.79
CA MET A 63 1.94 -9.02 -6.68
C MET A 63 1.79 -8.03 -5.54
N ARG A 64 2.39 -8.34 -4.39
CA ARG A 64 2.40 -7.41 -3.25
C ARG A 64 3.18 -6.14 -3.54
N ARG A 65 4.29 -6.25 -4.26
CA ARG A 65 5.07 -5.09 -4.69
C ARG A 65 4.27 -4.22 -5.65
N LEU A 66 3.60 -4.84 -6.62
CA LEU A 66 2.72 -4.15 -7.56
C LEU A 66 1.61 -3.42 -6.80
N LEU A 67 0.94 -4.07 -5.85
CA LEU A 67 -0.08 -3.44 -5.01
C LEU A 67 0.46 -2.19 -4.29
N ALA A 68 1.61 -2.30 -3.63
CA ALA A 68 2.21 -1.16 -2.94
C ALA A 68 2.52 0.01 -3.88
N VAL A 69 3.07 -0.27 -5.07
CA VAL A 69 3.38 0.74 -6.09
C VAL A 69 2.10 1.40 -6.63
N LEU A 70 1.07 0.61 -6.98
CA LEU A 70 -0.19 1.15 -7.50
C LEU A 70 -0.91 2.00 -6.44
N CYS A 71 -0.92 1.58 -5.17
CA CYS A 71 -1.44 2.39 -4.06
C CYS A 71 -0.68 3.72 -3.93
N ALA A 72 0.66 3.69 -4.00
CA ALA A 72 1.48 4.89 -3.89
C ALA A 72 1.23 5.87 -5.04
N ILE A 73 1.03 5.36 -6.26
CA ILE A 73 0.68 6.17 -7.44
C ILE A 73 -0.72 6.78 -7.29
N GLU A 74 -1.74 5.98 -6.95
CA GLU A 74 -3.12 6.47 -6.81
C GLU A 74 -3.24 7.51 -5.68
N ARG A 75 -2.51 7.29 -4.57
CA ARG A 75 -2.45 8.22 -3.46
C ARG A 75 -1.51 9.41 -3.70
N ARG A 76 -0.72 9.38 -4.78
CA ARG A 76 0.30 10.38 -5.14
C ARG A 76 1.22 10.74 -3.97
N CYS A 77 1.70 9.73 -3.26
CA CYS A 77 2.35 9.94 -1.97
C CYS A 77 3.82 9.53 -1.90
N ALA A 78 4.40 8.97 -2.97
CA ALA A 78 5.80 8.57 -2.96
C ALA A 78 6.48 8.86 -4.32
N GLY A 79 7.67 9.45 -4.26
CA GLY A 79 8.58 9.59 -5.40
C GLY A 79 9.40 8.32 -5.66
N ILE A 80 10.23 8.34 -6.70
CA ILE A 80 11.09 7.20 -7.07
C ILE A 80 12.06 6.83 -5.94
N GLU A 81 12.67 7.82 -5.28
CA GLU A 81 13.63 7.57 -4.19
C GLU A 81 12.97 6.91 -2.99
N GLU A 82 11.80 7.41 -2.61
CA GLU A 82 11.04 6.85 -1.50
C GLU A 82 10.60 5.41 -1.80
N LEU A 83 10.08 5.16 -3.01
CA LEU A 83 9.74 3.80 -3.46
C LEU A 83 10.97 2.88 -3.43
N ALA A 84 12.13 3.37 -3.85
CA ALA A 84 13.36 2.59 -3.82
C ALA A 84 13.67 2.12 -2.39
N ILE A 85 13.64 3.04 -1.42
CA ILE A 85 13.91 2.74 -0.01
C ILE A 85 12.86 1.78 0.56
N ASP A 86 11.57 2.11 0.44
CA ASP A 86 10.49 1.41 1.15
C ASP A 86 10.05 0.09 0.50
N VAL A 87 10.15 -0.01 -0.84
CA VAL A 87 9.55 -1.12 -1.60
C VAL A 87 10.60 -2.00 -2.29
N PHE A 88 11.76 -1.42 -2.63
CA PHE A 88 12.84 -2.09 -3.37
C PHE A 88 14.14 -2.21 -2.57
N ALA A 89 14.10 -2.00 -1.24
CA ALA A 89 15.26 -2.16 -0.37
C ALA A 89 16.48 -1.32 -0.78
N GLY A 90 16.23 -0.10 -1.26
CA GLY A 90 17.23 0.87 -1.70
C GLY A 90 17.63 0.75 -3.18
N ASP A 91 17.13 -0.23 -3.93
CA ASP A 91 17.50 -0.42 -5.34
C ASP A 91 16.72 0.50 -6.28
N ARG A 92 17.36 1.63 -6.64
CA ARG A 92 16.81 2.64 -7.55
C ARG A 92 16.61 2.13 -8.98
N ASP A 93 17.51 1.30 -9.48
CA ASP A 93 17.44 0.81 -10.86
C ASP A 93 16.33 -0.25 -11.00
N ALA A 94 16.19 -1.13 -10.00
CA ALA A 94 15.04 -2.02 -9.93
C ALA A 94 13.72 -1.26 -9.84
N THR A 95 13.68 -0.15 -9.09
CA THR A 95 12.49 0.70 -8.96
C THR A 95 12.12 1.34 -10.30
N ARG A 96 13.09 1.96 -10.99
CA ARG A 96 12.87 2.55 -12.32
C ARG A 96 12.41 1.51 -13.32
N HIS A 97 13.08 0.35 -13.37
CA HIS A 97 12.70 -0.72 -14.27
C HIS A 97 11.28 -1.20 -14.02
N PHE A 98 10.89 -1.36 -12.75
CA PHE A 98 9.54 -1.77 -12.39
C PHE A 98 8.46 -0.74 -12.77
N LEU A 99 8.74 0.56 -12.59
CA LEU A 99 7.82 1.62 -13.01
C LEU A 99 7.68 1.67 -14.54
N LEU A 100 8.78 1.56 -15.28
CA LEU A 100 8.77 1.45 -16.75
C LEU A 100 8.01 0.21 -17.22
N GLN A 101 8.12 -0.91 -16.49
CA GLN A 101 7.34 -2.11 -16.76
C GLN A 101 5.84 -1.87 -16.55
N CYS A 102 5.43 -1.17 -15.48
CA CYS A 102 4.03 -0.82 -15.26
C CYS A 102 3.46 0.03 -16.41
N GLU A 103 4.23 0.97 -16.93
CA GLU A 103 3.87 1.79 -18.08
C GLU A 103 3.82 0.97 -19.38
N THR A 104 4.81 0.09 -19.61
CA THR A 104 4.85 -0.84 -20.75
C THR A 104 3.68 -1.84 -20.72
N GLU A 105 3.22 -2.21 -19.52
CA GLU A 105 2.02 -3.02 -19.32
C GLU A 105 0.73 -2.21 -19.36
N ARG A 106 0.79 -0.89 -19.57
CA ARG A 106 -0.36 0.03 -19.61
C ARG A 106 -1.18 0.03 -18.32
N LEU A 107 -0.56 -0.31 -17.19
CA LEU A 107 -1.17 -0.14 -15.86
C LEU A 107 -1.08 1.32 -15.41
N THR A 108 -0.06 2.03 -15.91
CA THR A 108 0.14 3.45 -15.67
C THR A 108 0.32 4.18 -17.00
N ASP A 109 -0.05 5.46 -17.01
CA ASP A 109 0.22 6.40 -18.11
C ASP A 109 0.61 7.75 -17.50
N ARG A 110 1.80 8.27 -17.85
CA ARG A 110 2.32 9.55 -17.34
C ARG A 110 2.23 9.71 -15.82
N GLY A 111 2.56 8.64 -15.09
CA GLY A 111 2.55 8.64 -13.62
C GLY A 111 1.17 8.56 -12.97
N MET A 112 0.12 8.25 -13.74
CA MET A 112 -1.24 8.02 -13.24
C MET A 112 -1.67 6.58 -13.50
N LEU A 113 -2.56 6.01 -12.68
CA LEU A 113 -3.17 4.73 -12.98
C LEU A 113 -4.08 4.84 -14.20
N THR A 114 -3.98 3.87 -15.11
CA THR A 114 -4.98 3.69 -16.17
C THR A 114 -6.25 3.07 -15.58
N VAL A 115 -7.29 2.95 -16.40
CA VAL A 115 -8.52 2.25 -16.02
C VAL A 115 -8.22 0.79 -15.63
N GLU A 116 -7.41 0.08 -16.42
CA GLU A 116 -6.95 -1.26 -16.07
C GLU A 116 -6.08 -1.25 -14.81
N GLY A 117 -5.19 -0.25 -14.66
CA GLY A 117 -4.36 -0.10 -13.47
C GLY A 117 -5.18 -0.05 -12.19
N ARG A 118 -6.30 0.69 -12.18
CA ARG A 118 -7.23 0.73 -11.05
C ARG A 118 -7.99 -0.59 -10.84
N ALA A 119 -8.45 -1.23 -11.92
CA ALA A 119 -9.09 -2.54 -11.80
C ALA A 119 -8.11 -3.59 -11.23
N VAL A 120 -6.83 -3.54 -11.61
CA VAL A 120 -5.75 -4.38 -11.08
C VAL A 120 -5.45 -4.03 -9.62
N LEU A 121 -5.41 -2.75 -9.27
CA LEU A 121 -5.28 -2.30 -7.87
C LEU A 121 -6.35 -2.96 -6.99
N HIS A 122 -7.63 -2.82 -7.35
CA HIS A 122 -8.73 -3.42 -6.57
C HIS A 122 -8.69 -4.95 -6.55
N MET A 123 -8.31 -5.59 -7.66
CA MET A 123 -8.10 -7.04 -7.69
C MET A 123 -7.04 -7.46 -6.66
N LEU A 124 -5.90 -6.76 -6.64
CA LEU A 124 -4.81 -7.06 -5.72
C LEU A 124 -5.21 -6.77 -4.27
N GLU A 125 -5.96 -5.70 -3.99
CA GLU A 125 -6.49 -5.40 -2.65
C GLU A 125 -7.37 -6.54 -2.12
N LEU A 126 -8.23 -7.12 -2.97
CA LEU A 126 -9.18 -8.16 -2.59
C LEU A 126 -8.59 -9.57 -2.50
N THR A 127 -7.43 -9.82 -3.11
CA THR A 127 -6.83 -11.16 -3.24
C THR A 127 -5.50 -11.33 -2.52
N GLN A 128 -5.20 -10.45 -1.56
CA GLN A 128 -3.98 -10.50 -0.78
C GLN A 128 -3.84 -11.80 0.02
N SER A 129 -2.60 -12.25 0.16
CA SER A 129 -2.29 -13.40 1.01
C SER A 129 -2.53 -13.07 2.49
N PRO A 130 -3.25 -13.92 3.25
CA PRO A 130 -3.47 -13.72 4.68
C PRO A 130 -2.19 -13.89 5.52
N ARG A 131 -1.08 -14.35 4.90
CA ARG A 131 0.22 -14.57 5.55
C ARG A 131 1.15 -13.36 5.44
N ALA A 132 0.72 -12.29 4.80
CA ALA A 132 1.48 -11.06 4.60
C ALA A 132 0.77 -9.88 5.27
N PRO A 133 1.51 -8.84 5.71
CA PRO A 133 0.88 -7.60 6.16
C PRO A 133 -0.04 -7.02 5.09
N VAL A 134 -1.24 -6.69 5.52
CA VAL A 134 -2.38 -6.42 4.65
C VAL A 134 -2.40 -4.94 4.32
N ILE A 135 -2.68 -4.63 3.05
CA ILE A 135 -3.00 -3.28 2.59
C ILE A 135 -4.54 -3.16 2.65
N PRO A 136 -5.13 -2.28 3.45
CA PRO A 136 -6.59 -2.19 3.53
C PRO A 136 -7.24 -1.92 2.17
N VAL A 137 -8.36 -2.61 1.90
CA VAL A 137 -9.18 -2.35 0.70
C VAL A 137 -9.71 -0.93 0.73
N GLY A 138 -9.67 -0.22 -0.40
CA GLY A 138 -10.18 1.15 -0.50
C GLY A 138 -9.30 2.20 0.19
N VAL A 139 -8.10 1.83 0.66
CA VAL A 139 -7.15 2.80 1.23
C VAL A 139 -6.81 3.91 0.26
N ALA A 140 -6.88 3.66 -1.05
CA ALA A 140 -6.66 4.68 -2.07
C ALA A 140 -7.71 5.81 -2.04
N ASP A 141 -8.95 5.50 -1.65
CA ASP A 141 -10.10 6.40 -1.72
C ASP A 141 -10.28 7.28 -0.48
N ILE A 142 -9.56 6.97 0.61
CA ILE A 142 -9.67 7.70 1.87
C ILE A 142 -9.16 9.14 1.71
N PRO A 143 -9.92 10.14 2.20
CA PRO A 143 -9.53 11.55 2.18
C PRO A 143 -8.11 11.77 2.68
N ARG A 144 -7.44 12.76 2.09
CA ARG A 144 -6.04 13.08 2.37
C ARG A 144 -5.87 14.57 2.57
N ALA A 145 -5.00 14.93 3.49
CA ALA A 145 -4.54 16.28 3.71
C ALA A 145 -3.03 16.24 3.51
N HIS A 146 -2.51 17.02 2.56
CA HIS A 146 -1.06 17.14 2.44
C HIS A 146 -0.54 17.94 3.65
N PRO A 147 0.57 17.52 4.27
CA PRO A 147 1.10 18.17 5.47
C PRO A 147 1.29 19.68 5.33
N ASP A 148 1.65 20.11 4.13
CA ASP A 148 2.02 21.48 3.80
C ASP A 148 0.99 22.18 2.90
N ASP A 149 -0.24 21.65 2.77
CA ASP A 149 -1.29 22.32 1.99
C ASP A 149 -1.76 23.60 2.70
N PRO A 150 -1.46 24.81 2.16
CA PRO A 150 -1.84 26.07 2.77
C PRO A 150 -3.34 26.37 2.63
N ALA A 151 -4.05 25.67 1.72
CA ALA A 151 -5.48 25.85 1.50
C ALA A 151 -6.34 25.03 2.46
N THR A 152 -5.75 24.09 3.21
CA THR A 152 -6.47 23.25 4.17
C THR A 152 -6.58 23.97 5.53
N ASP A 153 -7.80 24.40 5.86
CA ASP A 153 -8.16 24.94 7.18
C ASP A 153 -7.95 23.90 8.30
N ALA A 154 -7.78 24.37 9.54
CA ALA A 154 -7.61 23.53 10.72
C ALA A 154 -8.79 22.57 10.94
N GLU A 155 -10.03 23.02 10.73
CA GLU A 155 -11.21 22.17 10.87
C GLU A 155 -11.26 21.07 9.80
N GLU A 156 -10.91 21.41 8.55
CA GLU A 156 -10.82 20.44 7.46
C GLU A 156 -9.74 19.39 7.74
N ARG A 157 -8.58 19.84 8.21
CA ARG A 157 -7.45 18.95 8.54
C ARG A 157 -7.83 17.96 9.63
N GLU A 158 -8.50 18.43 10.69
CA GLU A 158 -8.95 17.54 11.77
C GLU A 158 -10.03 16.57 11.29
N ARG A 159 -10.95 17.00 10.40
CA ARG A 159 -11.94 16.11 9.79
C ARG A 159 -11.29 14.99 8.98
N VAL A 160 -10.29 15.34 8.17
CA VAL A 160 -9.53 14.37 7.37
C VAL A 160 -8.75 13.41 8.29
N PHE A 161 -8.10 13.92 9.34
CA PHE A 161 -7.41 13.07 10.31
C PHE A 161 -8.36 12.12 11.03
N ALA A 162 -9.52 12.60 11.47
CA ALA A 162 -10.54 11.77 12.10
C ALA A 162 -11.01 10.64 11.18
N ALA A 163 -11.22 10.92 9.88
CA ALA A 163 -11.58 9.91 8.90
C ALA A 163 -10.46 8.86 8.70
N GLN A 164 -9.20 9.31 8.63
CA GLN A 164 -8.04 8.42 8.50
C GLN A 164 -7.80 7.56 9.75
N GLU A 165 -7.98 8.14 10.95
CA GLU A 165 -7.88 7.42 12.21
C GLU A 165 -9.02 6.41 12.39
N ALA A 166 -10.24 6.76 11.98
CA ALA A 166 -11.38 5.83 11.97
C ALA A 166 -11.12 4.65 11.03
N PHE A 167 -10.69 4.93 9.79
CA PHE A 167 -10.31 3.90 8.83
C PHE A 167 -9.20 2.98 9.37
N ALA A 168 -8.14 3.56 9.93
CA ALA A 168 -7.05 2.79 10.52
C ALA A 168 -7.49 1.95 11.73
N ARG A 169 -8.49 2.41 12.50
CA ARG A 169 -9.03 1.64 13.63
C ARG A 169 -9.83 0.43 13.18
N GLU A 170 -10.57 0.55 12.08
CA GLU A 170 -11.46 -0.49 11.57
C GLU A 170 -10.73 -1.51 10.70
N HIS A 171 -9.72 -1.08 9.95
CA HIS A 171 -9.12 -1.91 8.89
C HIS A 171 -7.64 -2.26 9.09
N LEU A 172 -6.92 -1.61 10.01
CA LEU A 172 -5.50 -1.89 10.26
C LEU A 172 -5.26 -2.56 11.62
N ARG A 173 -4.39 -3.57 11.60
CA ARG A 173 -3.92 -4.22 12.83
C ARG A 173 -2.95 -3.32 13.59
N PHE A 174 -2.11 -2.59 12.86
CA PHE A 174 -1.16 -1.64 13.40
C PHE A 174 -1.49 -0.23 12.94
N ARG A 175 -1.56 0.72 13.88
CA ARG A 175 -1.94 2.10 13.58
C ARG A 175 -1.09 3.12 14.31
N PHE A 176 -0.73 4.19 13.61
CA PHE A 176 -0.21 5.39 14.26
C PHE A 176 -1.37 6.16 14.88
N ILE A 177 -1.19 6.64 16.10
CA ILE A 177 -2.13 7.48 16.82
C ILE A 177 -1.41 8.73 17.33
N ARG A 178 -2.09 9.87 17.27
CA ARG A 178 -1.66 11.10 17.93
C ARG A 178 -2.01 10.98 19.42
N GLU A 179 -1.05 11.16 20.30
CA GLU A 179 -1.29 11.14 21.75
C GLU A 179 -0.20 11.93 22.48
N GLU A 180 -0.49 12.45 23.67
CA GLU A 180 0.56 13.02 24.51
C GLU A 180 1.48 11.93 25.07
N ILE A 181 2.79 12.22 25.04
CA ILE A 181 3.83 11.41 25.65
C ILE A 181 4.54 12.30 26.65
N VAL A 182 4.33 12.06 27.95
CA VAL A 182 4.97 12.81 29.05
C VAL A 182 4.80 14.33 28.84
N LYS A 183 3.56 14.79 28.64
CA LYS A 183 3.17 16.19 28.41
C LYS A 183 3.73 16.84 27.14
N SER A 184 4.29 16.05 26.23
CA SER A 184 4.74 16.51 24.91
C SER A 184 3.85 15.92 23.83
N PRO A 185 3.54 16.66 22.75
CA PRO A 185 2.86 16.11 21.59
C PRO A 185 3.63 14.91 21.03
N GLY A 186 2.95 13.79 20.81
CA GLY A 186 3.58 12.55 20.39
C GLY A 186 2.78 11.78 19.36
N ILE A 187 3.48 10.83 18.72
CA ILE A 187 2.87 9.81 17.87
C ILE A 187 3.29 8.46 18.42
N LYS A 188 2.34 7.53 18.54
CA LYS A 188 2.59 6.13 18.92
C LYS A 188 2.15 5.20 17.81
N LEU A 189 2.93 4.15 17.55
CA LEU A 189 2.48 3.00 16.76
C LEU A 189 1.96 1.94 17.72
N VAL A 190 0.68 1.63 17.61
CA VAL A 190 0.00 0.62 18.44
C VAL A 190 -0.37 -0.59 17.60
N GLY A 191 -0.15 -1.78 18.14
CA GLY A 191 -0.55 -3.05 17.54
C GLY A 191 -1.64 -3.74 18.33
N LEU A 192 -2.68 -4.20 17.63
CA LEU A 192 -3.67 -5.13 18.17
C LEU A 192 -3.10 -6.56 18.15
N ALA A 193 -3.24 -7.25 19.29
CA ALA A 193 -2.90 -8.67 19.47
C ALA A 193 -1.40 -8.99 19.32
N LEU A 194 -0.59 -8.46 20.24
CA LEU A 194 0.80 -8.91 20.46
C LEU A 194 0.94 -9.89 21.65
N GLY A 195 -0.15 -10.51 22.10
CA GLY A 195 -0.10 -11.48 23.20
C GLY A 195 -1.26 -12.47 23.19
N GLY A 196 -0.98 -13.74 22.87
CA GLY A 196 -1.78 -14.91 23.28
C GLY A 196 -3.31 -14.81 23.15
N PRO A 197 -4.08 -15.48 24.03
CA PRO A 197 -5.54 -15.55 23.96
C PRO A 197 -6.28 -14.25 24.31
N MET A 198 -5.59 -13.20 24.77
CA MET A 198 -6.23 -11.96 25.25
C MET A 198 -5.68 -10.75 24.48
N PRO A 199 -6.52 -10.04 23.70
CA PRO A 199 -6.06 -8.96 22.83
C PRO A 199 -5.67 -7.73 23.65
N PHE A 200 -4.38 -7.60 23.97
CA PHE A 200 -3.82 -6.35 24.48
C PHE A 200 -3.36 -5.46 23.33
N THR A 201 -3.67 -4.16 23.42
CA THR A 201 -3.06 -3.13 22.58
C THR A 201 -1.69 -2.81 23.16
N ARG A 202 -0.62 -2.95 22.37
CA ARG A 202 0.74 -2.63 22.80
C ARG A 202 1.33 -1.53 21.95
N VAL A 203 1.96 -0.55 22.59
CA VAL A 203 2.80 0.45 21.93
C VAL A 203 4.12 -0.24 21.55
N ILE A 204 4.44 -0.24 20.25
CA ILE A 204 5.67 -0.84 19.72
C ILE A 204 6.69 0.19 19.25
N TRP A 205 6.25 1.42 19.00
CA TRP A 205 7.09 2.55 18.67
C TRP A 205 6.42 3.85 19.13
N SER A 206 7.21 4.85 19.48
CA SER A 206 6.71 6.17 19.85
C SER A 206 7.74 7.26 19.60
N MET A 207 7.30 8.45 19.24
CA MET A 207 8.16 9.62 19.04
C MET A 207 7.50 10.87 19.62
N GLN A 208 8.30 11.68 20.31
CA GLN A 208 7.91 13.01 20.82
C GLN A 208 8.28 14.10 19.82
N PHE A 209 7.50 15.18 19.83
CA PHE A 209 7.69 16.35 18.98
C PHE A 209 7.77 17.60 19.82
N ALA A 210 8.45 18.63 19.28
CA ALA A 210 8.63 19.90 19.97
C ALA A 210 7.32 20.67 20.16
N ASN A 211 6.35 20.51 19.25
CA ASN A 211 5.03 21.14 19.30
C ASN A 211 4.00 20.34 18.48
N GLU A 212 2.73 20.71 18.62
CA GLU A 212 1.62 20.05 17.93
C GLU A 212 1.70 20.20 16.41
N ALA A 213 2.13 21.36 15.91
CA ALA A 213 2.28 21.59 14.47
C ALA A 213 3.29 20.62 13.83
N ALA A 214 4.41 20.33 14.50
CA ALA A 214 5.39 19.36 14.04
C ALA A 214 4.84 17.92 14.09
N ARG A 215 4.13 17.56 15.17
CA ARG A 215 3.42 16.28 15.29
C ARG A 215 2.43 16.10 14.16
N ASP A 216 1.59 17.09 13.90
CA ASP A 216 0.49 17.00 12.94
C ASP A 216 0.98 16.98 11.49
N ARG A 217 2.08 17.69 11.18
CA ARG A 217 2.77 17.54 9.87
C ARG A 217 3.30 16.13 9.67
N MET A 218 3.98 15.57 10.69
CA MET A 218 4.46 14.19 10.61
C MET A 218 3.30 13.19 10.53
N PHE A 219 2.21 13.43 11.25
CA PHE A 219 1.04 12.57 11.22
C PHE A 219 0.36 12.60 9.85
N ALA A 220 0.16 13.78 9.25
CA ALA A 220 -0.31 13.90 7.87
C ALA A 220 0.62 13.18 6.87
N TRP A 221 1.94 13.27 7.08
CA TRP A 221 2.91 12.55 6.25
C TRP A 221 2.73 11.03 6.35
N LEU A 222 2.51 10.52 7.56
CA LEU A 222 2.25 9.10 7.81
C LEU A 222 0.95 8.63 7.17
N THR A 223 -0.14 9.40 7.25
CA THR A 223 -1.46 8.98 6.76
C THR A 223 -1.58 9.00 5.24
N LEU A 224 -0.73 9.75 4.52
CA LEU A 224 -0.56 9.55 3.08
C LEU A 224 -0.12 8.13 2.73
N ARG A 225 0.56 7.45 3.67
CA ARG A 225 1.15 6.12 3.53
C ARG A 225 0.45 5.05 4.37
N LEU A 226 -0.86 5.20 4.61
CA LEU A 226 -1.68 4.21 5.34
C LEU A 226 -1.46 2.76 4.85
N HIS A 227 -1.34 2.58 3.54
CA HIS A 227 -1.06 1.29 2.89
C HIS A 227 0.27 0.63 3.29
N ARG A 228 1.15 1.34 4.02
CA ARG A 228 2.48 0.86 4.45
C ARG A 228 2.58 0.58 5.94
N TRP A 229 1.62 1.03 6.75
CA TRP A 229 1.71 0.97 8.21
C TRP A 229 1.90 -0.44 8.75
N ASP A 230 1.16 -1.40 8.20
CA ASP A 230 1.26 -2.82 8.56
C ASP A 230 2.64 -3.40 8.19
N HIS A 231 3.23 -2.96 7.07
CA HIS A 231 4.60 -3.35 6.69
C HIS A 231 5.64 -2.75 7.63
N TRP A 232 5.51 -1.47 7.97
CA TRP A 232 6.39 -0.79 8.91
C TRP A 232 6.32 -1.35 10.33
N ALA A 233 5.14 -1.78 10.77
CA ALA A 233 5.00 -2.45 12.05
C ALA A 233 5.74 -3.79 12.11
N GLU A 234 5.70 -4.60 11.04
CA GLU A 234 6.51 -5.82 10.97
C GLU A 234 8.02 -5.55 11.07
N LEU A 235 8.51 -4.43 10.53
CA LEU A 235 9.91 -4.04 10.71
C LEU A 235 10.23 -3.82 12.19
N VAL A 236 9.35 -3.15 12.93
CA VAL A 236 9.50 -2.98 14.38
C VAL A 236 9.48 -4.32 15.11
N LEU A 237 8.59 -5.24 14.73
CA LEU A 237 8.46 -6.54 15.39
C LEU A 237 9.69 -7.44 15.17
N ARG A 238 10.33 -7.33 14.00
CA ARG A 238 11.50 -8.14 13.64
C ARG A 238 12.82 -7.50 14.07
N GLY A 239 12.89 -6.18 13.96
CA GLY A 239 14.13 -5.41 14.01
C GLY A 239 14.20 -4.36 15.12
N GLY A 240 13.10 -4.16 15.85
CA GLY A 240 12.99 -3.18 16.92
C GLY A 240 12.61 -1.77 16.43
N ALA A 241 12.29 -0.90 17.39
CA ALA A 241 11.81 0.46 17.14
C ALA A 241 12.83 1.37 16.41
N MET A 242 14.12 1.10 16.56
CA MET A 242 15.17 1.91 15.91
C MET A 242 15.10 1.79 14.37
N GLN A 243 14.88 0.59 13.84
CA GLN A 243 14.82 0.38 12.39
C GLN A 243 13.67 1.16 11.74
N LEU A 244 12.52 1.25 12.41
CA LEU A 244 11.43 2.10 11.93
C LEU A 244 11.81 3.58 11.97
N THR A 245 12.50 4.02 13.02
CA THR A 245 12.93 5.42 13.14
C THR A 245 13.89 5.80 12.02
N GLU A 246 14.88 4.95 11.73
CA GLU A 246 15.82 5.12 10.63
C GLU A 246 15.12 5.12 9.27
N LEU A 247 14.18 4.18 9.05
CA LEU A 247 13.39 4.13 7.83
C LEU A 247 12.58 5.42 7.65
N LEU A 248 11.82 5.85 8.66
CA LEU A 248 11.02 7.06 8.59
C LEU A 248 11.88 8.28 8.27
N LEU A 249 13.07 8.39 8.88
CA LEU A 249 14.02 9.47 8.56
C LEU A 249 14.44 9.43 7.08
N GLN A 250 14.86 8.27 6.58
CA GLN A 250 15.23 8.09 5.17
C GLN A 250 14.09 8.44 4.22
N LEU A 251 12.87 8.02 4.52
CA LEU A 251 11.69 8.31 3.69
C LEU A 251 11.32 9.79 3.72
N THR A 252 11.44 10.46 4.88
CA THR A 252 11.20 11.91 4.95
C THR A 252 12.21 12.71 4.14
N ILE A 253 13.48 12.30 4.10
CA ILE A 253 14.53 12.93 3.29
C ILE A 253 14.33 12.65 1.80
N ALA A 254 13.81 11.47 1.46
CA ALA A 254 13.55 11.06 0.08
C ALA A 254 12.20 11.53 -0.46
N ASP A 255 11.38 12.19 0.37
CA ASP A 255 10.07 12.70 -0.03
C ASP A 255 10.27 13.81 -1.07
N PRO A 256 9.63 13.74 -2.24
CA PRO A 256 9.79 14.71 -3.33
C PRO A 256 9.39 16.15 -3.00
N ARG A 257 8.93 16.45 -1.78
CA ARG A 257 8.70 17.82 -1.29
C ARG A 257 9.95 18.70 -1.27
N ASP A 258 11.14 18.09 -1.17
CA ASP A 258 12.42 18.80 -1.11
C ASP A 258 13.12 18.92 -2.48
N SER A 259 12.45 18.59 -3.59
CA SER A 259 13.00 18.65 -4.96
C SER A 259 12.12 19.37 -5.98
#